data_AF-A0A618PF99-F1
#
_entry.id   AF-A0A618PF99-F1
#
_cell.length_a   1.000
_cell.length_b   1.000
_cell.length_c   1.000
_cell.angle_alpha   90.00
_cell.angle_beta   90.00
_cell.angle_gamma   90.00
#
_symmetry.space_group_name_H-M   'P 1'
#
loop_
_entity.id
_entity.type
_entity.pdbx_description
1 polymer ?
#
loop_
_entity_poly.entity_id
_entity_poly.type
_entity_poly.pdbx_seq_one_letter_code
_entity_poly.pdbx_strand_id
1 'polypeptide(L)' 'MVKPGKITASVRRCVLSHMIQGIESKAVYEAVLSNPGVCGSIEHDGLVTNREICWSHPYLKLKKKH' A
#
# COMPACT_ATOMS: atom_id res chain seq x y z
N MET A 1 -17.10 13.62 -19.70
CA MET A 1 -18.20 12.64 -19.58
C MET A 1 -17.65 11.23 -19.72
N VAL A 2 -17.91 10.37 -18.74
CA VAL A 2 -17.58 8.93 -18.82
C VAL A 2 -18.52 8.27 -19.82
N LYS A 3 -18.01 7.41 -20.71
CA LYS A 3 -18.80 6.64 -21.70
C LYS A 3 -19.02 5.22 -21.17
N PRO A 4 -20.19 4.86 -20.61
CA PRO A 4 -20.39 3.59 -19.91
C PRO A 4 -20.10 2.35 -20.77
N GLY A 5 -20.43 2.39 -22.05
CA GLY A 5 -20.15 1.31 -23.01
C GLY A 5 -18.66 1.03 -23.27
N LYS A 6 -17.76 1.92 -22.81
CA LYS A 6 -16.30 1.71 -22.90
C LYS A 6 -15.70 1.13 -21.60
N ILE A 7 -16.49 0.99 -20.53
CA ILE A 7 -16.00 0.44 -19.26
C ILE A 7 -16.04 -1.09 -19.33
N THR A 8 -14.94 -1.67 -19.77
CA THR A 8 -14.77 -3.13 -19.78
C THR A 8 -14.47 -3.66 -18.37
N ALA A 9 -14.54 -4.98 -18.21
CA ALA A 9 -14.09 -5.62 -16.98
C ALA A 9 -12.60 -5.34 -16.67
N SER A 10 -11.77 -5.19 -17.70
CA SER A 10 -10.35 -4.84 -17.54
C SER A 10 -10.17 -3.43 -16.96
N VAL A 11 -10.94 -2.45 -17.47
CA VAL A 11 -10.93 -1.07 -16.92
C VAL A 11 -11.33 -1.08 -15.45
N ARG A 12 -12.38 -1.82 -15.07
CA ARG A 12 -12.80 -1.93 -13.67
C ARG A 12 -11.73 -2.53 -12.77
N ARG A 13 -11.05 -3.59 -13.22
CA ARG A 13 -9.93 -4.19 -12.47
C ARG A 13 -8.75 -3.24 -12.33
N CYS A 14 -8.43 -2.48 -13.37
CA CYS A 14 -7.35 -1.49 -13.33
C CYS A 14 -7.65 -0.38 -12.31
N VAL A 15 -8.89 0.13 -12.28
CA VAL A 15 -9.32 1.12 -11.28
C VAL A 15 -9.24 0.53 -9.88
N LEU A 16 -9.77 -0.69 -9.68
CA LEU A 16 -9.71 -1.35 -8.37
C LEU A 16 -8.26 -1.54 -7.89
N SER A 17 -7.36 -1.95 -8.79
CA SER A 17 -5.94 -2.09 -8.48
C SER A 17 -5.34 -0.78 -7.99
N HIS A 18 -5.61 0.35 -8.67
CA HIS A 18 -5.13 1.66 -8.25
C HIS A 18 -5.70 2.09 -6.89
N MET A 19 -6.97 1.75 -6.62
CA MET A 19 -7.58 2.04 -5.31
C MET A 19 -6.90 1.24 -4.18
N ILE A 20 -6.58 -0.03 -4.43
CA ILE A 20 -5.85 -0.88 -3.47
C ILE A 20 -4.44 -0.34 -3.23
N GLN A 21 -3.71 0.03 -4.30
CA GLN A 21 -2.39 0.65 -4.17
C GLN A 21 -2.44 1.92 -3.32
N GLY A 22 -3.47 2.77 -3.50
CA GLY A 22 -3.64 3.96 -2.65
C GLY A 22 -3.80 3.63 -1.16
N ILE A 23 -4.48 2.53 -0.83
CA ILE A 23 -4.63 2.05 0.56
C ILE A 23 -3.28 1.53 1.08
N GLU A 24 -2.55 0.76 0.27
CA GLU A 24 -1.23 0.23 0.63
C GLU A 24 -0.22 1.35 0.88
N SER A 25 -0.14 2.33 -0.01
CA SER A 25 0.74 3.50 0.17
C SER A 25 0.38 4.26 1.46
N LYS A 26 -0.91 4.49 1.74
CA LYS A 26 -1.33 5.17 2.98
C LYS A 26 -0.85 4.42 4.22
N ALA A 27 -1.03 3.10 4.26
CA ALA A 27 -0.59 2.28 5.39
C ALA A 27 0.93 2.34 5.59
N VAL A 28 1.71 2.37 4.49
CA VAL A 28 3.16 2.55 4.54
C VAL A 28 3.53 3.90 5.17
N TYR A 29 2.91 5.00 4.73
CA TYR A 29 3.17 6.32 5.31
C TYR A 29 2.82 6.39 6.80
N GLU A 30 1.66 5.87 7.20
CA GLU A 30 1.24 5.83 8.60
C GLU A 30 2.23 5.01 9.47
N ALA A 31 2.73 3.89 8.93
CA ALA A 31 3.75 3.10 9.61
C ALA A 31 5.07 3.84 9.76
N VAL A 32 5.54 4.56 8.73
CA VAL A 32 6.75 5.39 8.83
C VAL A 32 6.59 6.48 9.89
N LEU A 33 5.45 7.19 9.88
CA LEU A 33 5.15 8.23 10.87
C LEU A 33 5.09 7.68 12.30
N SER A 34 4.58 6.46 12.48
CA SER A 34 4.47 5.79 13.78
C SER A 34 5.80 5.20 14.28
N ASN A 35 6.83 5.14 13.44
CA ASN A 35 8.13 4.51 13.76
C ASN A 35 9.30 5.47 13.43
N PRO A 36 9.42 6.60 14.17
CA PRO A 36 10.47 7.58 13.90
C PRO A 36 11.87 6.98 14.04
N GLY A 37 12.77 7.31 13.10
CA GLY A 37 14.14 6.80 13.08
C GLY A 37 14.28 5.37 12.55
N VAL A 38 13.18 4.76 12.09
CA VAL A 38 13.16 3.47 11.39
C VAL A 38 12.74 3.73 9.94
N CYS A 39 13.70 4.06 9.07
CA CYS A 39 13.43 4.17 7.64
C CYS A 39 14.61 3.58 6.85
N GLY A 40 14.46 2.31 6.43
CA GLY A 40 15.46 1.63 5.61
C GLY A 40 15.32 1.97 4.12
N SER A 41 14.10 1.95 3.60
CA SER A 41 13.70 2.44 2.27
C SER A 41 12.16 2.46 2.16
N ILE A 42 11.60 3.44 1.45
CA ILE A 42 10.18 3.48 1.05
C ILE A 42 10.12 3.02 -0.40
N GLU A 43 9.48 1.88 -0.63
CA GLU A 43 9.07 1.46 -1.97
C GLU A 43 7.66 2.00 -2.25
N HIS A 44 7.30 2.11 -3.53
CA HIS A 44 6.04 2.72 -3.95
C HIS A 44 4.81 2.07 -3.25
N ASP A 45 4.92 0.78 -2.92
CA ASP A 45 3.87 -0.04 -2.30
C ASP A 45 4.38 -0.79 -1.05
N GLY A 46 5.45 -0.32 -0.38
CA GLY A 46 6.01 -1.05 0.77
C GLY A 46 7.12 -0.34 1.54
N LEU A 47 7.56 -0.97 2.63
CA LEU A 47 8.73 -0.54 3.40
C LEU A 47 9.61 -1.74 3.75
N VAL A 48 10.92 -1.51 3.85
CA VAL A 48 11.88 -2.51 4.32
C VAL A 48 12.67 -1.93 5.49
N THR A 49 12.80 -2.74 6.54
CA THR A 49 13.56 -2.38 7.74
C THR A 49 14.18 -3.63 8.36
N ASN A 50 15.35 -3.47 8.98
CA ASN A 50 16.00 -4.49 9.81
C ASN A 50 15.68 -4.33 11.31
N ARG A 51 14.82 -3.36 11.65
CA ARG A 51 14.35 -3.10 13.03
C ARG A 51 12.87 -3.45 13.13
N GLU A 52 12.45 -3.89 14.31
CA GLU A 52 11.04 -4.09 14.58
C GLU A 52 10.27 -2.76 14.49
N ILE A 53 9.03 -2.83 14.01
CA ILE A 53 8.12 -1.69 13.90
C ILE A 53 6.81 -2.00 14.59
N CYS A 54 6.18 -0.96 15.14
CA CYS A 54 4.79 -1.01 15.54
C CYS A 54 3.93 -1.07 14.27
N TRP A 55 3.21 -2.17 14.08
CA TRP A 55 2.28 -2.37 12.97
C TRP A 55 0.93 -2.82 13.47
N SER A 56 -0.10 -2.02 13.17
CA SER A 56 -1.49 -2.31 13.47
C SER A 56 -2.35 -1.80 12.33
N HIS A 57 -2.54 -2.61 11.30
CA HIS A 57 -3.38 -2.26 10.15
C HIS A 57 -4.53 -3.27 10.00
N PRO A 58 -5.78 -2.81 9.79
CA PRO A 58 -6.97 -3.68 9.77
C PRO A 58 -6.96 -4.71 8.63
N TYR A 59 -6.29 -4.41 7.51
CA TYR A 59 -6.37 -5.22 6.28
C TYR A 59 -5.02 -5.79 5.81
N LEU A 60 -3.90 -5.31 6.37
CA LEU A 60 -2.57 -5.59 5.84
C LEU A 60 -1.71 -6.23 6.94
N LYS A 61 -0.89 -7.21 6.56
CA LYS A 61 -0.02 -7.96 7.48
C LYS A 61 1.44 -7.81 7.06
N LEU A 62 2.34 -7.66 8.04
CA LEU A 62 3.77 -7.73 7.78
C LEU A 62 4.15 -9.16 7.38
N LYS A 63 4.93 -9.29 6.31
CA LYS A 63 5.52 -10.54 5.88
C LYS A 63 7.04 -10.40 5.89
N LYS A 64 7.73 -11.23 6.69
CA LYS A 64 9.19 -11.35 6.57
C LYS A 64 9.52 -11.95 5.21
N LYS A 65 10.39 -11.28 4.45
CA LYS A 65 11.06 -11.89 3.30
C LYS A 65 12.19 -12.79 3.84
N HIS A 66 12.31 -13.99 3.27
CA HIS A 66 13.38 -14.94 3.54
C HIS A 66 14.68 -14.50 2.87
#